data_AF-B5W4G1-F1
#
_entry.id   AF-B5W4G1-F1
#
_cell.length_a   1.000
_cell.length_b   1.000
_cell.length_c   1.000
_cell.angle_alpha   90.00
_cell.angle_beta   90.00
_cell.angle_gamma   90.00
#
_symmetry.space_group_name_H-M   'P 1'
#
loop_
_entity.id
_entity.type
_entity.pdbx_description
1 polymer ?
#
loop_
_entity_poly.entity_id
_entity_poly.type
_entity_poly.pdbx_seq_one_letter_code
_entity_poly.pdbx_strand_id
1 'polypeptide(L)'
;MTSIATQPLCQQFLEQQLNFIVVCRPESHTTLYEHLEGIELPTLTTKKWTGQVEKTYTYRYLNGVPLKDSDEALLVNWCELTVTTADGQVTYHNSFATNYPLSDENVAEVVRAGLTRWKVENENNNTLKTKGYHLEHNFGHGKQHLSSLLATLNILSLLFHTLLELLDNKYQLLRAHL
;
A
#
# COMPACT_ATOMS: atom_id res chain seq x y z
N MET A 1 -7.74 2.81 -6.97
CA MET A 1 -7.48 3.46 -5.68
C MET A 1 -7.20 4.93 -5.95
N THR A 2 -8.02 5.85 -5.48
CA THR A 2 -7.83 7.30 -5.73
C THR A 2 -6.48 7.78 -5.15
N SER A 3 -5.80 8.71 -5.84
CA SER A 3 -4.59 9.32 -5.30
C SER A 3 -4.94 10.13 -4.05
N ILE A 4 -4.10 10.04 -3.02
CA ILE A 4 -4.30 10.77 -1.74
C ILE A 4 -3.07 11.59 -1.35
N ALA A 5 -2.06 11.67 -2.21
CA ALA A 5 -0.80 12.37 -1.95
C ALA A 5 -0.95 13.91 -2.04
N THR A 6 -1.96 14.49 -1.40
CA THR A 6 -2.13 15.95 -1.41
C THR A 6 -1.18 16.62 -0.43
N GLN A 7 -0.68 17.81 -0.78
CA GLN A 7 0.22 18.55 0.10
C GLN A 7 -0.37 18.83 1.50
N PRO A 8 -1.64 19.26 1.66
CA PRO A 8 -2.21 19.47 2.99
C PRO A 8 -2.21 18.21 3.86
N LEU A 9 -2.49 17.04 3.27
CA LEU A 9 -2.47 15.78 4.02
C LEU A 9 -1.03 15.39 4.40
N CYS A 10 -0.09 15.52 3.46
CA CYS A 10 1.31 15.21 3.73
C CYS A 10 1.89 16.13 4.82
N GLN A 11 1.53 17.41 4.81
CA GLN A 11 1.91 18.36 5.85
C GLN A 11 1.32 17.98 7.22
N GLN A 12 0.05 17.57 7.29
CA GLN A 12 -0.55 17.09 8.55
C GLN A 12 0.19 15.88 9.14
N PHE A 13 0.67 14.94 8.31
CA PHE A 13 1.50 13.85 8.81
C PHE A 13 2.80 14.39 9.43
N LEU A 14 3.49 15.30 8.75
CA LEU A 14 4.75 15.86 9.22
C LEU A 14 4.58 16.69 10.49
N GLU A 15 3.51 17.49 10.59
CA GLU A 15 3.17 18.26 11.80
C GLU A 15 2.96 17.36 13.03
N GLN A 16 2.45 16.15 12.81
CA GLN A 16 2.27 15.13 13.85
C GLN A 16 3.49 14.21 14.03
N GLN A 17 4.62 14.51 13.37
CA GLN A 17 5.84 13.69 13.40
C GLN A 17 5.62 12.26 12.88
N LEU A 18 4.67 12.08 11.97
CA LEU A 18 4.35 10.80 11.34
C LEU A 18 5.06 10.70 9.98
N ASN A 19 5.63 9.52 9.73
CA ASN A 19 6.10 9.15 8.40
C ASN A 19 4.92 8.65 7.55
N PHE A 20 5.01 8.84 6.23
CA PHE A 20 3.93 8.47 5.33
C PHE A 20 4.42 7.74 4.08
N ILE A 21 3.56 6.88 3.54
CA ILE A 21 3.66 6.32 2.19
C ILE A 21 2.26 6.40 1.61
N VAL A 22 2.06 7.26 0.60
CA VAL A 22 0.74 7.58 0.05
C VAL A 22 0.73 7.40 -1.46
N VAL A 23 -0.40 6.94 -2.01
CA VAL A 23 -0.53 6.70 -3.45
C VAL A 23 -0.51 8.05 -4.19
N CYS A 24 0.46 8.21 -5.09
CA CYS A 24 0.70 9.40 -5.89
C CYS A 24 0.55 9.02 -7.36
N ARG A 25 -0.55 9.41 -8.00
CA ARG A 25 -0.83 9.01 -9.39
C ARG A 25 -0.59 10.13 -10.40
N PRO A 26 -0.27 9.78 -11.67
CA PRO A 26 -0.12 10.76 -12.74
C PRO A 26 -1.34 11.64 -12.94
N GLU A 27 -2.55 11.08 -12.87
CA GLU A 27 -3.77 11.84 -13.17
C GLU A 27 -4.10 12.92 -12.13
N SER A 28 -3.46 12.88 -10.96
CA SER A 28 -3.67 13.83 -9.87
C SER A 28 -2.47 14.75 -9.60
N HIS A 29 -1.32 14.50 -10.23
CA HIS A 29 -0.06 15.20 -9.96
C HIS A 29 0.71 15.53 -11.24
N THR A 30 0.03 16.12 -12.23
CA THR A 30 0.60 16.37 -13.57
C THR A 30 1.98 17.04 -13.52
N THR A 31 2.14 18.11 -12.73
CA THR A 31 3.41 18.83 -12.56
C THR A 31 4.52 17.97 -11.98
N LEU A 32 4.18 17.10 -11.01
CA LEU A 32 5.17 16.17 -10.45
C LEU A 32 5.71 15.27 -11.57
N TYR A 33 4.82 14.75 -12.42
CA TYR A 33 5.23 13.87 -13.52
C TYR A 33 5.94 14.61 -14.64
N GLU A 34 5.57 15.86 -14.94
CA GLU A 34 6.33 16.75 -15.82
C GLU A 34 7.76 16.96 -15.30
N HIS A 35 7.94 17.09 -13.99
CA HIS A 35 9.28 17.18 -13.39
C HIS A 35 10.10 15.88 -13.57
N LEU A 36 9.45 14.72 -13.64
CA LEU A 36 10.13 13.45 -13.89
C LEU A 36 10.51 13.28 -15.37
N GLU A 37 9.87 14.01 -16.28
CA GLU A 37 10.15 13.89 -17.72
C GLU A 37 11.57 14.37 -18.05
N GLY A 38 12.27 13.57 -18.85
CA GLY A 38 13.65 13.88 -19.26
C GLY A 38 14.72 13.59 -18.20
N ILE A 39 14.34 13.16 -16.99
CA ILE A 39 15.27 12.69 -15.96
C ILE A 39 15.52 11.19 -16.13
N GLU A 40 16.79 10.79 -16.13
CA GLU A 40 17.16 9.37 -15.98
C GLU A 40 16.95 8.94 -14.53
N LEU A 41 15.86 8.20 -14.29
CA LEU A 41 15.48 7.79 -12.94
C LEU A 41 16.30 6.57 -12.49
N PRO A 42 16.87 6.58 -11.27
CA PRO A 42 17.36 5.38 -10.61
C PRO A 42 16.36 4.22 -10.73
N THR A 43 16.84 3.08 -11.20
CA THR A 43 16.00 1.94 -11.56
C THR A 43 16.56 0.65 -10.98
N LEU A 44 15.77 -0.03 -10.15
CA LEU A 44 16.06 -1.35 -9.62
C LEU A 44 15.14 -2.38 -10.27
N THR A 45 15.71 -3.46 -10.82
CA THR A 45 14.93 -4.55 -11.41
C THR A 45 15.17 -5.85 -10.66
N THR A 46 14.10 -6.54 -10.30
CA THR A 46 14.16 -7.87 -9.66
C THR A 46 13.24 -8.85 -10.36
N LYS A 47 13.62 -10.13 -10.40
CA LYS A 47 12.78 -11.20 -10.96
C LYS A 47 12.32 -12.12 -9.85
N LYS A 48 11.05 -12.54 -9.89
CA LYS A 48 10.48 -13.47 -8.92
C LYS A 48 9.60 -14.50 -9.61
N TRP A 49 9.80 -15.76 -9.25
CA TRP A 49 8.91 -16.85 -9.63
C TRP A 49 7.67 -16.85 -8.73
N THR A 50 6.47 -16.83 -9.32
CA THR A 50 5.21 -16.83 -8.54
C THR A 50 4.59 -18.22 -8.40
N GLY A 51 5.34 -19.29 -8.66
CA GLY A 51 4.84 -20.67 -8.69
C GLY A 51 4.30 -21.12 -10.04
N GLN A 52 3.90 -20.19 -10.91
CA GLN A 52 3.33 -20.47 -12.24
C GLN A 52 4.08 -19.74 -13.36
N VAL A 53 4.45 -18.48 -13.14
CA VAL A 53 5.12 -17.63 -14.13
C VAL A 53 6.23 -16.83 -13.46
N GLU A 54 7.26 -16.50 -14.24
CA GLU A 54 8.25 -15.50 -13.83
C GLU A 54 7.66 -14.11 -14.05
N LYS A 55 7.82 -13.25 -13.03
CA LYS A 55 7.46 -11.83 -13.12
C LYS A 55 8.69 -10.98 -12.88
N THR A 56 8.80 -9.90 -13.63
CA THR A 56 9.81 -8.85 -13.45
C THR A 56 9.18 -7.68 -12.73
N TYR A 57 9.84 -7.21 -11.67
CA TYR A 57 9.46 -6.07 -10.86
C TYR A 57 10.48 -4.97 -11.11
N THR A 58 10.04 -3.88 -11.72
CA THR A 58 10.86 -2.72 -12.03
C THR A 58 10.43 -1.57 -11.12
N TYR A 59 11.35 -1.14 -10.27
CA TYR A 59 11.19 -0.01 -9.37
C TYR A 59 11.92 1.20 -9.97
N ARG A 60 11.27 2.36 -9.99
CA ARG A 60 11.93 3.64 -10.27
C ARG A 60 11.68 4.60 -9.12
N TYR A 61 12.62 5.50 -8.85
CA TYR A 61 12.46 6.48 -7.78
C TYR A 61 13.24 7.76 -8.03
N LEU A 62 12.83 8.83 -7.34
CA LEU A 62 13.55 10.10 -7.29
C LEU A 62 13.27 10.77 -5.94
N ASN A 63 14.33 11.29 -5.30
CA ASN A 63 14.20 12.03 -4.03
C ASN A 63 14.02 13.52 -4.30
N GLY A 64 13.25 14.21 -3.45
CA GLY A 64 13.13 15.66 -3.48
C GLY A 64 12.30 16.23 -4.64
N VAL A 65 11.25 15.52 -5.06
CA VAL A 65 10.36 15.94 -6.15
C VAL A 65 9.26 16.87 -5.61
N PRO A 66 8.97 18.01 -6.25
CA PRO A 66 7.88 18.88 -5.83
C PRO A 66 6.52 18.22 -6.03
N LEU A 67 5.70 18.23 -4.97
CA LEU A 67 4.36 17.60 -5.01
C LEU A 67 3.33 18.39 -5.83
N LYS A 68 3.56 19.69 -6.03
CA LYS A 68 2.70 20.60 -6.81
C LYS A 68 3.55 21.70 -7.47
N ASP A 69 2.96 22.44 -8.41
CA ASP A 69 3.58 23.60 -9.04
C ASP A 69 3.48 24.86 -8.14
N SER A 70 4.48 25.08 -7.29
CA SER A 70 4.55 26.23 -6.39
C SER A 70 5.90 26.34 -5.70
N ASP A 71 6.36 27.56 -5.40
CA ASP A 71 7.57 27.79 -4.60
C ASP A 71 7.46 27.23 -3.16
N GLU A 72 6.24 27.04 -2.65
CA GLU A 72 5.95 26.43 -1.36
C GLU A 72 5.65 24.92 -1.48
N ALA A 73 6.02 24.29 -2.58
CA ALA A 73 5.77 22.87 -2.78
C ALA A 73 6.49 22.03 -1.74
N LEU A 74 5.75 21.11 -1.11
CA LEU A 74 6.37 20.08 -0.29
C LEU A 74 7.20 19.16 -1.21
N LEU A 75 8.50 19.05 -0.91
CA LEU A 75 9.36 18.07 -1.57
C LEU A 75 9.13 16.70 -0.96
N VAL A 76 8.85 15.71 -1.81
CA VAL A 76 8.64 14.32 -1.43
C VAL A 76 9.60 13.41 -2.17
N ASN A 77 9.78 12.20 -1.67
CA ASN A 77 10.49 11.16 -2.37
C ASN A 77 9.45 10.31 -3.11
N TRP A 78 9.58 10.25 -4.43
CA TRP A 78 8.66 9.55 -5.30
C TRP A 78 9.23 8.18 -5.67
N CYS A 79 8.38 7.16 -5.70
CA CYS A 79 8.71 5.87 -6.28
C CYS A 79 7.53 5.23 -7.00
N GLU A 80 7.84 4.32 -7.91
CA GLU A 80 6.85 3.50 -8.58
C GLU A 80 7.30 2.04 -8.70
N LEU A 81 6.32 1.19 -8.99
CA LEU A 81 6.52 -0.20 -9.35
C LEU A 81 5.73 -0.51 -10.61
N THR A 82 6.42 -1.09 -11.58
CA THR A 82 5.84 -1.79 -12.71
C THR A 82 6.13 -3.29 -12.60
N VAL A 83 5.10 -4.13 -12.74
CA VAL A 83 5.24 -5.59 -12.78
C VAL A 83 4.88 -6.11 -14.15
N THR A 84 5.83 -6.76 -14.82
CA THR A 84 5.66 -7.36 -16.14
C THR A 84 5.78 -8.87 -16.11
N THR A 85 5.05 -9.55 -16.98
CA THR A 85 5.22 -10.98 -17.28
C THR A 85 6.34 -11.20 -18.30
N ALA A 86 6.75 -12.46 -18.49
CA ALA A 86 7.85 -12.82 -19.41
C ALA A 86 7.60 -12.42 -20.87
N ASP A 87 6.34 -12.28 -21.29
CA ASP A 87 5.91 -11.79 -22.61
C ASP A 87 5.88 -10.25 -22.71
N GLY A 88 6.24 -9.55 -21.63
CA GLY A 88 6.28 -8.09 -21.56
C GLY A 88 4.96 -7.42 -21.18
N GLN A 89 3.89 -8.18 -20.92
CA GLN A 89 2.61 -7.58 -20.51
C GLN A 89 2.71 -6.97 -19.10
N VAL A 90 2.30 -5.71 -18.97
CA VAL A 90 2.20 -5.03 -17.66
C VAL A 90 0.98 -5.57 -16.92
N THR A 91 1.21 -6.26 -15.80
CA THR A 91 0.14 -6.82 -14.95
C THR A 91 -0.18 -5.95 -13.75
N TYR A 92 0.73 -5.06 -13.38
CA TYR A 92 0.53 -4.12 -12.28
C TYR A 92 1.38 -2.87 -12.47
N HIS A 93 0.83 -1.71 -12.12
CA HIS A 93 1.56 -0.46 -12.06
C HIS A 93 0.97 0.42 -10.94
N ASN A 94 1.82 0.99 -10.09
CA ASN A 94 1.41 1.96 -9.09
C ASN A 94 2.59 2.83 -8.62
N SER A 95 2.27 3.99 -8.07
CA SER A 95 3.25 5.01 -7.65
C SER A 95 2.88 5.62 -6.30
N PHE A 96 3.91 6.09 -5.60
CA PHE A 96 3.84 6.52 -4.21
C PHE A 96 4.70 7.77 -3.98
N ALA A 97 4.29 8.56 -3.00
CA ALA A 97 5.09 9.62 -2.39
C ALA A 97 5.34 9.26 -0.92
N THR A 98 6.55 9.54 -0.44
CA THR A 98 6.96 9.31 0.94
C THR A 98 7.94 10.38 1.41
N ASN A 99 8.07 10.55 2.72
CA ASN A 99 9.14 11.34 3.34
C ASN A 99 10.39 10.50 3.67
N TYR A 100 10.38 9.18 3.44
CA TYR A 100 11.56 8.33 3.60
C TYR A 100 12.53 8.51 2.42
N PRO A 101 13.83 8.75 2.66
CA PRO A 101 14.83 8.75 1.60
C PRO A 101 14.87 7.40 0.88
N LEU A 102 14.90 7.43 -0.45
CA LEU A 102 14.87 6.24 -1.28
C LEU A 102 16.24 5.91 -1.85
N SER A 103 16.53 4.61 -1.90
CA SER A 103 17.71 4.03 -2.52
C SER A 103 17.41 2.62 -3.02
N ASP A 104 18.36 2.02 -3.74
CA ASP A 104 18.24 0.65 -4.24
C ASP A 104 18.05 -0.37 -3.11
N GLU A 105 18.57 -0.08 -1.91
CA GLU A 105 18.45 -0.97 -0.76
C GLU A 105 17.04 -1.00 -0.15
N ASN A 106 16.25 0.07 -0.30
CA ASN A 106 14.98 0.22 0.45
C ASN A 106 13.73 0.41 -0.41
N VAL A 107 13.86 0.78 -1.69
CA VAL A 107 12.71 1.12 -2.54
C VAL A 107 11.71 -0.03 -2.66
N ALA A 108 12.20 -1.27 -2.71
CA ALA A 108 11.36 -2.46 -2.77
C ALA A 108 10.53 -2.64 -1.49
N GLU A 109 11.09 -2.33 -0.32
CA GLU A 109 10.38 -2.43 0.96
C GLU A 109 9.36 -1.31 1.16
N VAL A 110 9.71 -0.08 0.77
CA VAL A 110 8.80 1.08 0.81
C VAL A 110 7.59 0.83 -0.10
N VAL A 111 7.81 0.38 -1.33
CA VAL A 111 6.72 0.02 -2.23
C VAL A 111 5.88 -1.11 -1.64
N ARG A 112 6.50 -2.16 -1.10
CA ARG A 112 5.76 -3.25 -0.43
C ARG A 112 4.89 -2.73 0.69
N ALA A 113 5.39 -1.81 1.52
CA ALA A 113 4.60 -1.15 2.57
C ALA A 113 3.44 -0.33 1.98
N GLY A 114 3.65 0.42 0.90
CA GLY A 114 2.59 1.15 0.19
C GLY A 114 1.48 0.24 -0.37
N LEU A 115 1.83 -0.98 -0.78
CA LEU A 115 0.87 -1.99 -1.26
C LEU A 115 -0.01 -2.59 -0.16
N THR A 116 0.39 -2.51 1.11
CA THR A 116 -0.39 -3.11 2.22
C THR A 116 -1.80 -2.55 2.33
N ARG A 117 -2.01 -1.26 2.02
CA ARG A 117 -3.36 -0.67 1.99
C ARG A 117 -4.26 -1.38 0.99
N TRP A 118 -3.75 -1.64 -0.22
CA TRP A 118 -4.49 -2.39 -1.24
C TRP A 118 -4.75 -3.82 -0.79
N LYS A 119 -3.77 -4.45 -0.14
CA LYS A 119 -3.92 -5.81 0.41
C LYS A 119 -5.04 -5.88 1.45
N VAL A 120 -5.08 -4.93 2.38
CA VAL A 120 -6.17 -4.83 3.39
C VAL A 120 -7.53 -4.63 2.71
N GLU A 121 -7.61 -3.72 1.74
CA GLU A 121 -8.88 -3.47 1.05
C GLU A 121 -9.34 -4.70 0.24
N ASN A 122 -8.44 -5.33 -0.51
CA ASN A 122 -8.80 -6.38 -1.46
C ASN A 122 -8.89 -7.77 -0.84
N GLU A 123 -8.12 -8.06 0.21
CA GLU A 123 -8.17 -9.36 0.90
C GLU A 123 -9.12 -9.29 2.09
N ASN A 124 -8.89 -8.38 3.04
CA ASN A 124 -9.69 -8.33 4.27
C ASN A 124 -11.12 -7.88 3.98
N ASN A 125 -11.33 -6.71 3.34
CA ASN A 125 -12.69 -6.19 3.19
C ASN A 125 -13.53 -7.05 2.24
N ASN A 126 -12.96 -7.57 1.15
CA ASN A 126 -13.69 -8.51 0.29
C ASN A 126 -14.01 -9.83 1.02
N THR A 127 -13.11 -10.33 1.87
CA THR A 127 -13.42 -11.53 2.66
C THR A 127 -14.58 -11.30 3.62
N LEU A 128 -14.58 -10.14 4.30
CA LEU A 128 -15.68 -9.74 5.18
C LEU A 128 -16.99 -9.58 4.40
N LYS A 129 -16.95 -8.99 3.21
CA LYS A 129 -18.15 -8.72 2.40
C LYS A 129 -18.70 -9.94 1.68
N THR A 130 -17.86 -10.76 1.05
CA THR A 130 -18.30 -11.74 0.03
C THR A 130 -17.69 -13.13 0.11
N LYS A 131 -16.57 -13.35 0.83
CA LYS A 131 -15.87 -14.66 0.84
C LYS A 131 -15.90 -15.38 2.19
N GLY A 132 -17.07 -15.42 2.82
CA GLY A 132 -17.30 -16.23 4.02
C GLY A 132 -18.18 -15.54 5.05
N TYR A 133 -17.87 -14.29 5.40
CA TYR A 133 -18.61 -13.58 6.45
C TYR A 133 -19.88 -12.88 5.93
N HIS A 134 -19.99 -12.65 4.62
CA HIS A 134 -21.18 -12.08 3.97
C HIS A 134 -21.83 -10.91 4.73
N LEU A 135 -21.01 -9.98 5.25
CA LEU A 135 -21.49 -8.91 6.13
C LEU A 135 -22.55 -8.01 5.47
N GLU A 136 -22.55 -7.91 4.13
CA GLU A 136 -23.57 -7.16 3.38
C GLU A 136 -24.97 -7.79 3.44
N HIS A 137 -25.08 -9.04 3.90
CA HIS A 137 -26.33 -9.79 4.00
C HIS A 137 -26.65 -10.27 5.42
N ASN A 138 -25.83 -9.90 6.42
CA ASN A 138 -26.05 -10.28 7.82
C ASN A 138 -27.03 -9.32 8.52
N PHE A 139 -28.34 -9.57 8.38
CA PHE A 139 -29.41 -8.76 8.98
C PHE A 139 -30.19 -9.47 10.10
N GLY A 140 -29.63 -10.54 10.68
CA GLY A 140 -30.36 -11.54 11.48
C GLY A 140 -31.27 -11.02 12.60
N HIS A 141 -30.95 -9.86 13.21
CA HIS A 141 -31.76 -9.24 14.27
C HIS A 141 -32.12 -7.77 13.99
N GLY A 142 -32.09 -7.35 12.72
CA GLY A 142 -32.32 -5.96 12.32
C GLY A 142 -31.06 -5.10 12.31
N LYS A 143 -31.24 -3.80 12.03
CA LYS A 143 -30.11 -2.85 11.83
C LYS A 143 -29.65 -2.18 13.12
N GLN A 144 -30.43 -2.27 14.20
CA GLN A 144 -30.10 -1.63 15.46
C GLN A 144 -28.91 -2.36 16.10
N HIS A 145 -27.84 -1.62 16.41
CA HIS A 145 -26.57 -2.13 16.95
C HIS A 145 -25.79 -3.14 16.08
N LEU A 146 -26.26 -3.45 14.87
CA LEU A 146 -25.61 -4.42 13.99
C LEU A 146 -24.15 -4.05 13.66
N SER A 147 -23.89 -2.78 13.33
CA SER A 147 -22.54 -2.29 13.06
C SER A 147 -21.63 -2.42 14.29
N SER A 148 -22.15 -2.10 15.49
CA SER A 148 -21.41 -2.22 16.74
C SER A 148 -21.09 -3.68 17.07
N LEU A 149 -22.04 -4.60 16.89
CA LEU A 149 -21.83 -6.02 17.11
C LEU A 149 -20.75 -6.58 16.18
N LEU A 150 -20.85 -6.27 14.88
CA LEU A 150 -19.87 -6.70 13.89
C LEU A 150 -18.49 -6.10 14.17
N ALA A 151 -18.40 -4.83 14.57
CA ALA A 151 -17.14 -4.21 14.96
C ALA A 151 -16.52 -4.91 16.19
N THR A 152 -17.31 -5.17 17.24
CA THR A 152 -16.83 -5.88 18.44
C THR A 152 -16.30 -7.27 18.12
N LEU A 153 -17.01 -8.04 17.28
CA LEU A 153 -16.55 -9.38 16.87
C LEU A 153 -15.26 -9.34 16.05
N ASN A 154 -15.10 -8.35 15.16
CA ASN A 154 -13.86 -8.15 14.41
C ASN A 154 -12.69 -7.80 15.34
N ILE A 155 -12.90 -6.88 16.29
CA ILE A 155 -11.86 -6.51 17.28
C ILE A 155 -11.50 -7.74 18.13
N LEU A 156 -12.50 -8.48 18.62
CA LEU A 156 -12.28 -9.67 19.42
C LEU A 156 -11.47 -10.74 18.66
N SER A 157 -11.77 -10.95 17.38
CA SER A 157 -11.00 -11.85 16.51
C SER A 157 -9.53 -11.45 16.40
N LEU A 158 -9.25 -10.16 16.16
CA LEU A 158 -7.88 -9.64 16.09
C LEU A 158 -7.13 -9.75 17.43
N LEU A 159 -7.84 -9.58 18.55
CA LEU A 159 -7.28 -9.80 19.89
C LEU A 159 -6.92 -11.27 20.13
N PHE A 160 -7.76 -12.22 19.69
CA PHE A 160 -7.43 -13.64 19.77
C PHE A 160 -6.20 -13.98 18.93
N HIS A 161 -6.07 -13.43 17.72
CA HIS A 161 -4.86 -13.61 16.90
C HIS A 161 -3.61 -13.09 17.61
N THR A 162 -3.70 -11.95 18.28
CA THR A 162 -2.59 -11.38 19.06
C THR A 162 -2.25 -12.27 20.27
N LEU A 163 -3.26 -12.75 20.99
CA LEU A 163 -3.06 -13.64 22.14
C LEU A 163 -2.40 -14.96 21.73
N LEU A 164 -2.86 -15.56 20.62
CA LEU A 164 -2.29 -16.80 20.08
C LEU A 164 -0.85 -16.59 19.60
N GLU A 165 -0.55 -15.45 18.98
CA GLU A 165 0.83 -15.09 18.61
C GLU A 165 1.75 -14.97 19.83
N LEU A 166 1.24 -14.55 20.99
CA LEU A 166 2.04 -14.44 22.21
C LEU A 166 2.18 -15.76 22.98
N LEU A 167 1.14 -16.60 22.98
CA LEU A 167 1.03 -17.73 23.91
C LEU A 167 1.12 -19.10 23.26
N ASP A 168 0.91 -19.22 21.94
CA ASP A 168 0.82 -20.51 21.26
C ASP A 168 1.97 -20.72 20.25
N ASN A 169 2.91 -21.60 20.63
CA ASN A 169 4.07 -21.93 19.81
C ASN A 169 3.69 -22.55 18.45
N LYS A 170 2.59 -23.32 18.37
CA LYS A 170 2.17 -23.93 17.10
C LYS A 170 1.62 -22.87 16.15
N TYR A 171 0.87 -21.92 16.70
CA TYR A 171 0.34 -20.77 15.95
C TYR A 171 1.47 -19.88 15.42
N GLN A 172 2.48 -19.58 16.24
CA GLN A 172 3.68 -18.86 15.81
C GLN A 172 4.41 -19.57 14.66
N LEU A 173 4.60 -20.89 14.77
CA LEU A 173 5.25 -21.70 13.72
C LEU A 173 4.46 -21.67 12.42
N LEU A 174 3.13 -21.85 12.48
CA LEU A 174 2.29 -21.78 11.28
C LEU A 174 2.36 -20.40 10.61
N ARG A 175 2.38 -19.32 11.40
CA ARG A 175 2.43 -17.95 10.87
C ARG A 175 3.78 -17.59 10.26
N ALA A 176 4.88 -18.15 10.75
CA ALA A 176 6.20 -17.97 10.15
C ALA A 176 6.33 -18.58 8.74
N HIS A 177 5.40 -19.46 8.36
CA HIS A 177 5.37 -20.14 7.06
C HIS A 177 4.30 -19.60 6.10
N LEU A 178 3.53 -18.57 6.50
CA LEU A 178 2.52 -17.87 5.68
C LEU A 178 3.10 -16.59 5.06
#